data_AF-A0A848V997-F1
#
_entry.id   AF-A0A848V997-F1
#
_cell.length_a   1.000
_cell.length_b   1.000
_cell.length_c   1.000
_cell.angle_alpha   90.00
_cell.angle_beta   90.00
_cell.angle_gamma   90.00
#
_symmetry.space_group_name_H-M   'P 1'
#
loop_
_entity.id
_entity.type
_entity.pdbx_description
1 polymer ?
#
loop_
_entity_poly.entity_id
_entity_poly.type
_entity_poly.pdbx_seq_one_letter_code
_entity_poly.pdbx_strand_id
1 'polypeptide(L)' 'MSKPDKKFMVFPLGMALGIAIGAAAGLAIDNIAIGIGVGISLALVLGMLFRVMRIVGVNDDGRKD' A
#
# COMPACT_ATOMS: atom_id res chain seq x y z
N MET A 1 -12.20 -3.06 30.02
CA MET A 1 -12.50 -3.36 28.60
C MET A 1 -11.45 -2.65 27.75
N SER A 2 -10.43 -3.36 27.26
CA SER A 2 -9.39 -2.74 26.42
C SER A 2 -9.99 -2.40 25.06
N LYS A 3 -9.93 -1.13 24.64
CA LYS A 3 -10.40 -0.70 23.32
C LYS A 3 -9.50 -1.35 22.26
N PRO A 4 -10.06 -1.96 21.21
CA PRO A 4 -9.24 -2.59 20.18
C PRO A 4 -8.45 -1.51 19.44
N ASP A 5 -7.13 -1.59 19.51
CA ASP A 5 -6.21 -0.73 18.76
C ASP A 5 -6.35 -1.03 17.27
N LYS A 6 -7.12 -0.20 16.56
CA LYS A 6 -7.26 -0.32 15.10
C LYS A 6 -5.95 0.13 14.45
N LYS A 7 -5.00 -0.79 14.29
CA LYS A 7 -3.85 -0.57 13.42
C LYS A 7 -4.36 -0.42 11.98
N PHE A 8 -4.24 0.79 11.44
CA PHE A 8 -4.58 1.07 10.05
C PHE A 8 -3.68 0.25 9.12
N MET A 9 -4.26 -0.74 8.45
CA MET A 9 -3.61 -1.63 7.49
C MET A 9 -3.51 -0.95 6.12
N VAL A 10 -2.69 0.10 6.02
CA VAL A 10 -2.50 0.85 4.77
C VAL A 10 -1.85 -0.01 3.68
N PHE A 11 -0.90 -0.87 4.06
CA PHE A 11 -0.16 -1.70 3.11
C PHE A 11 -1.01 -2.83 2.48
N PRO A 12 -1.74 -3.66 3.26
CA PRO A 12 -2.66 -4.66 2.69
C PRO A 12 -3.76 -4.03 1.81
N LEU A 13 -4.26 -2.86 2.19
CA LEU A 13 -5.28 -2.15 1.43
C LEU A 13 -4.73 -1.66 0.07
N GLY A 14 -3.52 -1.12 0.05
CA GLY A 14 -2.85 -0.71 -1.19
C GLY A 14 -2.59 -1.89 -2.14
N MET A 15 -2.19 -3.04 -1.61
CA MET A 15 -2.03 -4.28 -2.39
C MET A 15 -3.36 -4.74 -3.00
N ALA A 16 -4.43 -4.80 -2.21
CA ALA A 16 -5.74 -5.21 -2.71
C ALA A 16 -6.25 -4.28 -3.82
N LEU A 17 -6.09 -2.96 -3.65
CA LEU A 17 -6.48 -1.97 -4.65
C LEU A 17 -5.66 -2.08 -5.94
N GLY A 18 -4.32 -2.15 -5.85
CA GLY A 18 -3.49 -2.24 -7.05
C GLY A 18 -3.69 -3.52 -7.84
N ILE A 19 -3.92 -4.66 -7.16
CA ILE A 19 -4.27 -5.92 -7.84
C ILE A 19 -5.64 -5.80 -8.50
N ALA A 20 -6.65 -5.24 -7.83
CA ALA A 20 -7.98 -5.09 -8.40
C ALA A 20 -7.98 -4.18 -9.65
N ILE A 21 -7.31 -3.03 -9.57
CA ILE A 21 -7.19 -2.08 -10.69
C ILE A 21 -6.36 -2.71 -11.82
N GLY A 22 -5.23 -3.34 -11.50
CA GLY A 22 -4.38 -4.01 -12.47
C GLY A 22 -5.09 -5.16 -13.18
N ALA A 23 -5.84 -5.98 -12.46
CA ALA A 23 -6.64 -7.05 -13.04
C ALA A 23 -7.73 -6.49 -13.97
N ALA A 24 -8.45 -5.45 -13.55
CA ALA A 24 -9.47 -4.80 -14.39
C ALA A 24 -8.87 -4.19 -15.67
N ALA A 25 -7.72 -3.50 -15.55
CA ALA A 25 -7.00 -2.95 -16.70
C ALA A 25 -6.47 -4.05 -17.63
N GLY A 26 -5.93 -5.14 -17.06
CA GLY A 26 -5.45 -6.30 -17.83
C GLY A 26 -6.57 -7.00 -18.59
N LEU A 27 -7.75 -7.14 -17.98
CA LEU A 27 -8.94 -7.65 -18.64
C LEU A 27 -9.38 -6.74 -19.81
N ALA A 28 -9.28 -5.42 -19.67
CA ALA A 28 -9.64 -4.47 -20.73
C ALA A 28 -8.73 -4.56 -21.97
N ILE A 29 -7.47 -4.99 -21.79
CA ILE A 29 -6.47 -5.13 -22.86
C ILE A 29 -6.34 -6.60 -23.30
N ASP A 30 -7.20 -7.50 -22.78
CA ASP A 30 -7.16 -8.94 -23.01
C ASP A 30 -5.80 -9.59 -22.66
N ASN A 31 -5.07 -8.95 -21.73
CA ASN A 31 -3.79 -9.41 -21.23
C ASN A 31 -3.70 -9.21 -19.71
N ILE A 32 -4.29 -10.17 -18.99
CA ILE A 32 -4.37 -10.15 -17.53
C ILE A 32 -2.98 -10.23 -16.88
N ALA A 33 -2.02 -10.89 -17.52
CA ALA A 33 -0.66 -11.05 -17.01
C ALA A 33 0.04 -9.69 -16.90
N ILE A 34 -0.06 -8.85 -17.95
CA ILE A 34 0.49 -7.49 -17.92
C ILE A 34 -0.25 -6.64 -16.89
N GLY A 35 -1.60 -6.68 -16.88
CA GLY A 35 -2.39 -5.87 -15.96
C GLY A 35 -2.07 -6.14 -14.48
N ILE A 36 -2.04 -7.42 -14.09
CA ILE A 36 -1.68 -7.81 -12.72
C ILE A 36 -0.23 -7.45 -12.41
N GLY A 37 0.71 -7.69 -13.34
CA GLY A 37 2.12 -7.36 -13.14
C GLY A 37 2.36 -5.86 -12.89
N VAL A 38 1.71 -5.01 -13.68
CA VAL A 38 1.76 -3.54 -13.51
C VAL A 38 1.06 -3.12 -12.22
N GLY A 39 -0.13 -3.65 -11.94
CA GLY A 39 -0.89 -3.34 -10.73
C GLY A 39 -0.16 -3.67 -9.43
N ILE A 40 0.49 -4.85 -9.37
CA ILE A 40 1.33 -5.26 -8.24
C ILE A 40 2.54 -4.33 -8.11
N SER A 41 3.24 -4.04 -9.20
CA SER A 41 4.44 -3.18 -9.17
C SER A 41 4.13 -1.79 -8.62
N LEU A 42 3.00 -1.19 -9.04
CA LEU A 42 2.55 0.11 -8.54
C LEU A 42 2.17 0.06 -7.06
N ALA A 43 1.40 -0.95 -6.64
CA ALA A 43 1.03 -1.13 -5.24
C ALA A 43 2.27 -1.31 -4.33
N LEU A 44 3.25 -2.09 -4.78
CA LEU A 44 4.49 -2.33 -4.04
C LEU A 44 5.31 -1.05 -3.87
N VAL A 45 5.53 -0.29 -4.95
CA VAL A 45 6.27 0.98 -4.89
C VAL A 45 5.59 1.95 -3.95
N LEU A 46 4.28 2.18 -4.10
CA LEU A 46 3.55 3.11 -3.25
C LEU A 46 3.53 2.64 -1.80
N GLY A 47 3.23 1.36 -1.57
CA GLY A 47 3.19 0.78 -0.22
C GLY A 47 4.54 0.84 0.50
N MET A 48 5.64 0.55 -0.20
CA MET A 48 6.99 0.68 0.36
C MET A 48 7.35 2.14 0.58
N LEU A 49 7.05 3.03 -0.36
CA LEU A 49 7.34 4.46 -0.24
C LEU A 49 6.63 5.09 0.97
N PHE A 50 5.35 4.77 1.20
CA PHE A 50 4.63 5.22 2.40
C PHE A 50 5.21 4.65 3.68
N ARG A 51 5.68 3.39 3.65
CA ARG A 51 6.35 2.77 4.80
C ARG A 51 7.68 3.46 5.09
N VAL A 52 8.48 3.76 4.07
CA VAL A 52 9.76 4.47 4.19
C VAL A 52 9.52 5.89 4.69
N MET A 53 8.56 6.63 4.13
CA MET A 53 8.22 7.97 4.63
C MET A 53 7.78 7.96 6.09
N ARG A 54 7.02 6.95 6.54
CA ARG A 54 6.68 6.79 7.97
C ARG A 54 7.93 6.55 8.81
N ILE A 55 8.92 5.82 8.32
CA ILE A 55 10.16 5.58 9.08
C ILE A 55 11.01 6.86 9.14
N VAL A 56 11.18 7.56 8.02
CA VAL A 56 11.98 8.80 7.93
C VAL A 56 11.32 9.95 8.69
N GLY A 57 9.99 10.06 8.64
CA GLY A 57 9.22 11.09 9.34
C GLY A 57 8.97 10.80 10.83
N VAL A 58 9.43 9.66 11.37
CA VAL A 58 9.30 9.30 12.79
C VAL A 58 10.41 9.91 13.67
N ASN A 59 11.28 10.77 13.13
CA ASN A 59 12.34 11.44 13.89
C ASN A 59 11.93 12.75 14.59
N ASP A 60 10.64 12.97 14.85
CA ASP A 60 10.17 14.09 15.68
C ASP A 60 9.58 13.58 17.00
N ASP A 61 10.36 12.76 17.70
CA ASP A 61 10.16 12.51 19.12
C ASP A 61 10.48 13.82 19.85
N GLY A 62 9.44 14.65 19.98
CA GLY A 62 9.40 15.80 20.88
C GLY A 62 9.60 15.33 22.32
N ARG A 63 10.87 15.12 22.68
CA ARG A 63 11.35 15.05 24.06
C ARG A 63 10.97 16.37 24.72
N LYS A 64 9.83 16.38 25.41
CA LYS A 64 9.50 17.38 26.40
C LYS A 64 10.13 16.88 27.70
N ASP A 65 11.36 17.33 27.96
CA ASP A 65 11.85 17.54 29.31
C ASP A 65 10.98 18.55 30.07
#